data_AF-F6HSR5-F1
#
_entry.id   AF-F6HSR5-F1
#
_cell.length_a   1.000
_cell.length_b   1.000
_cell.length_c   1.000
_cell.angle_alpha   90.00
_cell.angle_beta   90.00
_cell.angle_gamma   90.00
#
_symmetry.space_group_name_H-M   'P 1'
#
loop_
_entity.id
_entity.type
_entity.pdbx_description
1 polymer ?
#
loop_
_entity_poly.entity_id
_entity_poly.type
_entity_poly.pdbx_seq_one_letter_code
_entity_poly.pdbx_strand_id
1 'polypeptide(L)'
;MVATTHWGMLVIALKSVVKKLHPSHCGTLDTGTCIGPTAGQMAFLLGGFELLVIGAGGIRPCNLAFGADQFNPVTESGKRGITSFFNCCYFTFNFAAVNF
;
A
#
# COMPACT_ATOMS: atom_id res chain seq x y z
N MET A 1 4.80 7.96 9.42
CA MET A 1 3.86 7.12 8.65
C MET A 1 3.66 7.63 7.22
N VAL A 2 3.26 8.89 7.01
CA VAL A 2 3.15 9.44 5.65
C VAL A 2 4.51 9.47 4.94
N ALA A 3 5.55 9.95 5.61
CA ALA A 3 6.91 9.95 5.05
C ALA A 3 7.42 8.54 4.70
N THR A 4 7.17 7.53 5.54
CA THR A 4 7.60 6.14 5.31
C THR A 4 6.92 5.53 4.08
N THR A 5 5.64 5.83 3.83
CA THR A 5 4.95 5.40 2.60
C THR A 5 5.52 6.07 1.35
N HIS A 6 5.84 7.36 1.41
CA HIS A 6 6.45 8.08 0.28
C HIS A 6 7.83 7.51 -0.07
N TRP A 7 8.67 7.27 0.94
CA TRP A 7 9.98 6.64 0.74
C TRP A 7 9.84 5.19 0.22
N GLY A 8 8.88 4.40 0.72
CA GLY A 8 8.61 3.05 0.22
C GLY A 8 8.19 3.04 -1.27
N MET A 9 7.27 3.92 -1.67
CA MET A 9 6.87 4.07 -3.08
C MET A 9 8.03 4.53 -3.96
N LEU A 10 8.86 5.47 -3.48
CA LEU A 10 10.04 5.94 -4.20
C LEU A 10 11.05 4.81 -4.42
N VAL A 11 11.34 4.01 -3.39
CA VAL A 11 12.26 2.86 -3.47
C VAL A 11 11.75 1.82 -4.49
N ILE A 12 10.45 1.50 -4.47
CA ILE A 12 9.86 0.55 -5.42
C ILE A 12 9.87 1.12 -6.85
N ALA A 13 9.57 2.42 -7.03
CA ALA A 13 9.63 3.08 -8.33
C ALA A 13 11.06 3.16 -8.88
N LEU A 14 12.07 3.40 -8.03
CA LEU A 14 13.47 3.40 -8.44
C LEU A 14 13.92 2.03 -8.98
N LYS A 15 13.33 0.93 -8.49
CA LYS A 15 13.58 -0.41 -9.01
C LYS A 15 13.19 -0.56 -10.50
N SER A 16 12.15 0.14 -10.97
CA SER A 16 11.73 0.07 -12.38
C SER A 16 12.57 0.95 -13.30
N VAL A 17 13.16 2.03 -12.78
CA VAL A 17 14.00 2.97 -13.54
C VAL A 17 15.45 2.48 -13.64
N VAL A 18 15.97 1.87 -12.58
CA VAL A 18 17.38 1.46 -12.52
C VAL A 18 17.55 0.06 -13.08
N LYS A 19 18.09 -0.05 -14.30
CA LYS A 19 18.36 -1.32 -14.99
C LYS A 19 19.23 -2.31 -14.18
N LYS A 20 20.05 -1.82 -13.23
CA LYS A 20 20.86 -2.65 -12.32
C LYS A 20 20.05 -3.31 -11.19
N LEU A 21 18.89 -2.76 -10.85
CA LEU A 21 17.98 -3.29 -9.81
C LEU A 21 16.92 -4.23 -10.39
N HIS A 22 16.87 -4.34 -11.71
CA HIS A 22 16.05 -5.31 -12.44
C HIS A 22 16.92 -6.52 -12.85
N PRO A 23 16.40 -7.76 -12.76
CA PRO A 23 17.09 -8.89 -13.36
C PRO A 23 17.29 -8.65 -14.87
N SER A 24 18.39 -9.17 -15.41
CA SER A 24 18.72 -9.06 -16.83
C SER A 24 17.56 -9.57 -17.69
N HIS A 25 17.20 -8.82 -18.74
CA HIS A 25 16.10 -9.17 -19.63
C HIS A 25 16.32 -10.57 -20.21
N CYS A 26 15.42 -11.51 -19.92
CA CYS A 26 15.43 -12.83 -20.54
C CYS A 26 14.68 -12.74 -21.86
N GLY A 27 15.41 -12.67 -22.98
CA GLY A 27 14.84 -12.63 -24.32
C GLY A 27 14.36 -14.02 -24.75
N THR A 28 13.21 -14.10 -25.41
CA THR A 28 12.58 -15.32 -25.94
C THR A 28 13.29 -15.90 -27.17
N LEU A 29 14.62 -15.89 -27.21
CA LEU A 29 15.40 -16.53 -28.26
C LEU A 29 16.70 -17.08 -27.67
N ASP A 30 16.84 -18.39 -27.81
CA ASP A 30 18.05 -19.20 -27.62
C ASP A 30 18.43 -19.62 -26.19
N THR A 31 18.05 -20.85 -25.86
CA THR A 31 18.87 -21.84 -25.12
C THR A 31 19.82 -21.29 -24.04
N GLY A 32 19.30 -20.92 -22.87
CA GLY A 32 20.16 -20.69 -21.71
C GLY A 32 19.42 -20.09 -20.51
N THR A 33 19.38 -20.85 -19.41
CA THR A 33 18.93 -20.47 -18.06
C THR A 33 18.78 -18.96 -17.80
N CYS A 34 17.53 -18.48 -17.62
CA CYS A 34 17.31 -17.12 -17.10
C CYS A 34 17.95 -17.01 -15.71
N ILE A 35 18.84 -16.04 -15.53
CA ILE A 35 19.45 -15.77 -14.22
C ILE A 35 18.40 -15.04 -13.37
N GLY A 36 18.00 -15.67 -12.27
CA GLY A 36 17.06 -15.09 -11.30
C GLY A 36 17.62 -13.83 -10.61
N PRO A 37 16.77 -13.06 -9.92
CA PRO A 37 17.19 -11.85 -9.23
C PRO A 37 18.24 -12.16 -8.16
N THR A 38 19.25 -11.31 -8.04
CA THR A 38 20.29 -11.46 -7.01
C THR A 38 19.69 -11.20 -5.62
N ALA A 39 20.27 -11.81 -4.58
CA ALA A 39 19.85 -11.59 -3.18
C ALA A 39 19.74 -10.10 -2.80
N GLY A 40 20.64 -9.24 -3.30
CA GLY A 40 20.57 -7.79 -3.08
C GLY A 40 19.40 -7.09 -3.77
N GLN A 41 19.00 -7.54 -4.97
CA GLN A 41 17.82 -7.00 -5.67
C GLN A 41 16.53 -7.37 -4.94
N MET A 42 16.46 -8.59 -4.38
CA MET A 42 15.35 -9.03 -3.56
C MET A 42 15.30 -8.32 -2.21
N ALA A 43 16.45 -8.15 -1.53
CA ALA A 43 16.52 -7.42 -0.27
C ALA A 43 16.08 -5.96 -0.43
N PHE A 44 16.49 -5.30 -1.52
CA PHE A 44 16.06 -3.93 -1.82
C PHE A 44 14.55 -3.82 -2.06
N LEU A 45 13.98 -4.78 -2.81
CA LEU A 45 12.55 -4.84 -3.07
C LEU A 45 11.76 -5.07 -1.77
N LEU A 46 12.18 -6.04 -0.97
CA LEU A 46 11.51 -6.39 0.28
C LEU A 46 11.59 -5.24 1.29
N GLY A 47 12.74 -4.56 1.40
CA GLY A 47 12.85 -3.36 2.23
C GLY A 47 11.92 -2.22 1.80
N GLY A 48 11.75 -2.01 0.49
CA GLY A 48 10.77 -1.07 -0.04
C GLY A 48 9.32 -1.45 0.30
N PHE A 49 8.98 -2.74 0.20
CA PHE A 49 7.67 -3.26 0.59
C PHE A 49 7.41 -3.15 2.09
N GLU A 50 8.40 -3.45 2.94
CA GLU A 50 8.27 -3.30 4.39
C GLU A 50 7.99 -1.85 4.78
N LEU A 51 8.73 -0.89 4.22
CA LEU A 51 8.50 0.54 4.43
C LEU A 51 7.09 0.96 4.01
N LEU A 52 6.61 0.43 2.89
CA LEU A 52 5.26 0.68 2.38
C LEU A 52 4.18 0.08 3.29
N VAL A 53 4.35 -1.18 3.73
CA VAL A 53 3.40 -1.87 4.62
C VAL A 53 3.33 -1.19 5.98
N ILE A 54 4.47 -0.85 6.58
CA ILE A 54 4.52 -0.12 7.86
C ILE A 54 3.84 1.25 7.73
N GLY A 55 4.11 1.97 6.65
CA GLY A 55 3.50 3.28 6.39
C GLY A 55 1.98 3.19 6.15
N ALA A 56 1.53 2.27 5.30
CA ALA A 56 0.12 2.09 4.97
C ALA A 56 -0.70 1.50 6.13
N GLY A 57 -0.10 0.61 6.91
CA GLY A 57 -0.73 -0.01 8.08
C GLY A 57 -1.02 0.99 9.20
N GLY A 58 -0.16 2.00 9.39
CA GLY A 58 -0.35 3.02 10.43
C GLY A 58 -1.34 4.13 10.07
N ILE A 59 -1.45 4.53 8.80
CA ILE A 59 -2.31 5.66 8.38
C ILE A 59 -3.79 5.28 8.41
N ARG A 60 -4.13 4.06 8.01
CA ARG A 60 -5.52 3.58 7.88
C ARG A 60 -6.33 3.63 9.20
N PRO A 61 -5.83 3.13 10.34
CA PRO A 61 -6.59 3.17 11.60
C PRO A 61 -6.70 4.59 12.17
N CYS A 62 -5.65 5.41 12.04
CA CYS A 62 -5.66 6.79 12.55
C CYS A 62 -6.67 7.68 11.82
N ASN A 63 -6.72 7.60 10.49
CA ASN A 63 -7.65 8.41 9.70
C ASN A 63 -9.12 8.05 9.98
N LEU A 64 -9.42 6.78 10.27
CA LEU A 64 -10.79 6.35 10.57
C LEU A 64 -11.25 6.89 11.93
N ALA A 65 -10.38 6.85 12.95
CA ALA A 65 -10.66 7.39 14.27
C ALA A 65 -10.87 8.92 14.22
N PHE A 66 -10.00 9.66 13.52
CA PHE A 66 -10.18 11.09 13.29
C PHE A 66 -11.45 11.42 12.48
N GLY A 67 -11.79 10.60 11.50
CA GLY A 67 -13.03 10.76 10.73
C GLY A 67 -14.28 10.59 11.60
N ALA A 68 -14.26 9.62 12.52
CA ALA A 68 -15.35 9.37 13.46
C ALA A 68 -15.44 10.44 14.57
N ASP A 69 -14.32 11.01 15.00
CA ASP A 69 -14.24 12.04 16.05
C ASP A 69 -14.97 13.35 15.66
N GLN A 70 -15.17 13.58 14.35
CA GLN A 70 -15.94 14.74 13.86
C GLN A 70 -17.44 14.69 14.21
N PHE A 71 -17.97 13.54 14.62
CA PHE A 71 -19.38 13.38 14.97
C PHE A 71 -19.58 13.42 16.48
N ASN A 72 -20.50 14.27 16.96
CA ASN A 72 -20.80 14.34 18.39
C ASN A 72 -21.65 13.12 18.84
N PRO A 73 -21.16 12.25 19.73
CA PRO A 73 -21.90 11.07 20.17
C PRO A 73 -23.11 11.38 21.07
N VAL A 74 -23.22 12.62 21.57
CA VAL A 74 -24.31 13.02 22.48
C VAL A 74 -25.60 13.33 21.71
N THR A 75 -25.52 13.72 20.43
CA THR A 75 -26.69 14.03 19.62
C THR A 75 -27.16 12.83 18.80
N GLU A 76 -28.47 12.69 18.59
CA GLU A 76 -29.04 11.67 17.69
C GLU A 76 -28.48 11.77 16.26
N SER A 77 -28.29 13.00 15.77
CA SER A 77 -27.73 13.26 14.45
C SER A 77 -26.27 12.79 14.32
N GLY A 78 -25.45 12.96 15.37
CA GLY A 78 -24.07 12.49 15.38
C GLY A 78 -23.96 10.97 15.47
N LYS A 79 -24.79 10.31 16.30
CA LYS A 79 -24.89 8.84 16.33
C LYS A 79 -25.25 8.25 14.97
N ARG A 80 -26.24 8.84 14.29
CA ARG A 80 -26.64 8.43 12.93
C ARG A 80 -25.52 8.70 11.90
N GLY A 81 -24.79 9.81 12.06
CA GLY A 81 -23.62 10.15 11.24
C GLY A 81 -22.50 9.11 11.34
N ILE A 82 -22.15 8.68 12.55
CA ILE A 82 -21.15 7.64 12.79
C ILE A 82 -21.56 6.32 12.12
N THR A 83 -22.80 5.86 12.33
CA THR A 83 -23.31 4.63 11.71
C THR A 83 -23.28 4.70 10.18
N SER A 84 -23.68 5.85 9.60
CA SER A 84 -23.63 6.06 8.15
C SER A 84 -22.19 6.11 7.62
N PHE A 85 -21.26 6.70 8.37
CA PHE A 85 -19.84 6.78 8.01
C PHE A 85 -19.22 5.39 7.95
N PHE A 86 -19.38 4.56 9.00
CA PHE A 86 -18.88 3.19 9.00
C PHE A 86 -19.53 2.35 7.89
N ASN A 87 -20.85 2.43 7.72
CA ASN A 87 -21.54 1.70 6.64
C ASN A 87 -21.00 2.08 5.26
N CYS A 88 -20.78 3.38 4.99
CA CYS A 88 -20.19 3.85 3.74
C CYS A 88 -18.75 3.33 3.56
N CYS A 89 -17.91 3.44 4.59
CA CYS A 89 -16.53 2.94 4.56
C CYS A 89 -16.46 1.43 4.28
N TYR A 90 -17.28 0.63 4.96
CA TYR A 90 -17.35 -0.81 4.73
C TYR A 90 -17.87 -1.15 3.34
N PHE A 91 -18.89 -0.44 2.86
CA PHE A 91 -19.41 -0.64 1.50
C PHE A 91 -18.33 -0.36 0.45
N THR A 92 -17.63 0.78 0.54
CA THR A 92 -16.54 1.12 -0.37
C THR A 92 -15.40 0.12 -0.29
N PHE A 93 -15.02 -0.33 0.91
CA PHE A 93 -13.97 -1.34 1.09
C PHE A 93 -14.34 -2.67 0.45
N ASN A 94 -15.54 -3.18 0.70
CA ASN A 94 -16.03 -4.43 0.09
C ASN A 94 -16.10 -4.30 -1.43
N PHE A 95 -16.63 -3.19 -1.94
CA PHE A 95 -16.72 -2.96 -3.39
C PHE A 95 -15.34 -2.92 -4.05
N ALA A 96 -14.38 -2.22 -3.44
CA ALA A 96 -13.02 -2.12 -3.94
C ALA A 96 -12.28 -3.47 -3.90
N ALA A 97 -12.55 -4.32 -2.90
CA ALA A 97 -11.94 -5.64 -2.78
C ALA A 97 -12.53 -6.67 -3.78
N VAL A 98 -13.76 -6.46 -4.26
CA VAL A 98 -14.42 -7.38 -5.20
C VAL A 98 -14.19 -6.98 -6.66
N ASN A 99 -13.94 -5.70 -6.96
CA ASN A 99 -13.76 -5.19 -8.33
C ASN A 99 -12.28 -4.94 -8.72
N PHE A 100 -11.32 -5.48 -7.96
CA PHE A 100 -9.88 -5.38 -8.24
C PHE A 100 -9.23 -6.76 -8.11
#